data_AF-A0A6J1X6Y2-F1
#
_entry.id   AF-A0A6J1X6Y2-F1
#
_cell.length_a   1.000
_cell.length_b   1.000
_cell.length_c   1.000
_cell.angle_alpha   90.00
_cell.angle_beta   90.00
_cell.angle_gamma   90.00
#
_symmetry.space_group_name_H-M   'P 1'
#
loop_
_entity.id
_entity.type
_entity.pdbx_description
1 polymer ?
#
loop_
_entity_poly.entity_id
_entity_poly.type
_entity_poly.pdbx_seq_one_letter_code
_entity_poly.pdbx_strand_id
1 'polypeptide(L)'
;MLFVMTFAIGPGSIPWFLVTELFNQSARPAATSVAVTVNWTANFIVGLSFLPLSLALGSYTFVIFAVLQLLFIIFIACKVPETKNKTVEEITAMFRQQM
;
A
#
# COMPACT_ATOMS: atom_id res chain seq x y z
N MET A 1 -13.83 8.28 14.36
CA MET A 1 -14.44 6.98 14.03
C MET A 1 -14.45 6.71 12.52
N LEU A 2 -14.93 7.63 11.69
CA LEU A 2 -14.89 7.47 10.21
C LEU A 2 -13.47 7.19 9.67
N PHE A 3 -12.48 7.97 10.07
CA PHE A 3 -11.08 7.76 9.66
C PHE A 3 -10.58 6.33 9.94
N VAL A 4 -10.77 5.84 11.16
CA VAL A 4 -10.34 4.50 11.58
C VAL A 4 -11.07 3.41 10.79
N MET A 5 -12.38 3.56 10.58
CA MET A 5 -13.17 2.62 9.79
C MET A 5 -12.70 2.57 8.34
N THR A 6 -12.57 3.72 7.67
CA THR A 6 -12.13 3.79 6.27
C THR A 6 -10.69 3.28 6.10
N PHE A 7 -9.81 3.53 7.07
CA PHE A 7 -8.47 2.97 7.05
C PHE A 7 -8.49 1.44 7.20
N ALA A 8 -9.23 0.91 8.17
CA ALA A 8 -9.26 -0.53 8.45
C ALA A 8 -9.86 -1.36 7.31
N ILE A 9 -10.90 -0.87 6.62
CA ILE A 9 -11.53 -1.60 5.50
C ILE A 9 -10.69 -1.63 4.23
N GLY A 10 -9.74 -0.70 4.07
CA GLY A 10 -8.97 -0.55 2.85
C GLY A 10 -7.46 -0.59 3.10
N PRO A 11 -6.79 0.58 3.24
CA PRO A 11 -5.35 0.65 3.35
C PRO A 11 -4.73 -0.15 4.50
N GLY A 12 -5.47 -0.39 5.57
CA GLY A 12 -4.99 -1.10 6.76
C GLY A 12 -4.92 -2.61 6.59
N SER A 13 -5.77 -3.20 5.75
CA SER A 13 -5.91 -4.66 5.61
C SER A 13 -5.53 -5.17 4.21
N ILE A 14 -5.89 -4.44 3.15
CA ILE A 14 -5.72 -4.89 1.76
C ILE A 14 -4.24 -5.18 1.40
N PRO A 15 -3.25 -4.30 1.70
CA PRO A 15 -1.86 -4.55 1.31
C PRO A 15 -1.27 -5.84 1.87
N TRP A 16 -1.76 -6.29 3.04
CA TRP A 16 -1.25 -7.48 3.71
C TRP A 16 -1.66 -8.78 3.05
N PHE A 17 -2.84 -8.83 2.44
CA PHE A 17 -3.32 -10.01 1.71
C PHE A 17 -3.02 -9.95 0.21
N LEU A 18 -2.84 -8.74 -0.35
CA LEU A 18 -2.59 -8.54 -1.77
C LEU A 18 -1.35 -9.32 -2.26
N VAL A 19 -0.27 -9.39 -1.47
CA VAL A 19 0.92 -10.18 -1.83
C VAL A 19 0.59 -11.66 -2.05
N THR A 20 -0.38 -12.20 -1.29
CA THR A 20 -0.77 -13.61 -1.41
C THR A 20 -1.62 -13.89 -2.65
N GLU A 21 -2.33 -12.88 -3.13
CA GLU A 21 -3.17 -12.93 -4.35
C GLU A 21 -2.33 -12.69 -5.61
N LEU A 22 -1.30 -11.84 -5.52
CA LEU A 22 -0.43 -11.48 -6.64
C LEU A 22 0.64 -12.53 -6.96
N PHE A 23 1.12 -13.26 -5.96
CA PHE A 23 2.25 -14.17 -6.11
C PHE A 23 1.89 -15.62 -5.82
N ASN A 24 2.39 -16.52 -6.66
CA ASN A 24 2.33 -17.96 -6.45
C ASN A 24 3.13 -18.38 -5.20
N GLN A 25 2.92 -19.62 -4.74
CA GLN A 25 3.47 -20.10 -3.47
C GLN A 25 5.01 -20.11 -3.43
N SER A 26 5.68 -20.27 -4.57
CA SER A 26 7.14 -20.28 -4.64
C SER A 26 7.75 -18.87 -4.50
N ALA A 27 7.12 -17.83 -5.06
CA ALA A 27 7.61 -16.46 -4.97
C ALA A 27 7.10 -15.68 -3.73
N ARG A 28 6.01 -16.15 -3.13
CA ARG A 28 5.33 -15.46 -2.01
C ARG A 28 6.26 -15.12 -0.82
N PRO A 29 7.14 -16.02 -0.31
CA PRO A 29 8.01 -15.66 0.81
C PRO A 29 8.95 -14.49 0.51
N ALA A 30 9.53 -14.46 -0.70
CA ALA A 30 10.41 -13.38 -1.13
C ALA A 30 9.65 -12.06 -1.31
N ALA A 31 8.48 -12.10 -1.97
CA ALA A 31 7.62 -10.93 -2.16
C ALA A 31 7.13 -10.35 -0.82
N THR A 32 6.71 -11.22 0.12
CA THR A 32 6.30 -10.81 1.45
C THR A 32 7.44 -10.16 2.22
N SER A 33 8.65 -10.72 2.16
CA SER A 33 9.83 -10.12 2.80
C SER A 33 10.07 -8.69 2.32
N VAL A 34 10.09 -8.47 1.00
CA VAL A 34 10.26 -7.13 0.41
C VAL A 34 9.13 -6.19 0.85
N ALA A 35 7.87 -6.63 0.78
CA ALA A 35 6.73 -5.82 1.19
C ALA A 35 6.81 -5.39 2.66
N VAL A 36 7.17 -6.33 3.55
CA VAL A 36 7.36 -6.08 4.99
C VAL A 36 8.50 -5.11 5.21
N THR A 37 9.65 -5.32 4.56
CA THR A 37 10.80 -4.41 4.69
C THR A 37 10.41 -2.99 4.25
N VAL A 38 9.79 -2.83 3.08
CA VAL A 38 9.35 -1.52 2.58
C VAL A 38 8.36 -0.87 3.56
N ASN A 39 7.41 -1.64 4.11
CA ASN A 39 6.45 -1.14 5.08
C ASN A 39 7.14 -0.58 6.34
N TRP A 40 8.05 -1.36 6.94
CA TRP A 40 8.75 -0.93 8.15
C TRP A 40 9.73 0.20 7.89
N THR A 41 10.40 0.23 6.73
CA THR A 41 11.24 1.36 6.34
C THR A 41 10.42 2.63 6.18
N ALA A 42 9.26 2.57 5.52
CA ALA A 42 8.36 3.72 5.41
C ALA A 42 7.84 4.17 6.79
N ASN A 43 7.47 3.23 7.65
CA ASN A 43 7.05 3.54 9.03
C ASN A 43 8.17 4.25 9.80
N PHE A 44 9.40 3.76 9.71
CA PHE A 44 10.57 4.38 10.33
C PHE A 44 10.82 5.81 9.83
N ILE A 45 10.76 6.04 8.52
CA ILE A 45 10.91 7.38 7.92
C ILE A 45 9.81 8.33 8.44
N VAL A 46 8.55 7.87 8.48
CA VAL A 46 7.44 8.68 9.03
C VAL A 46 7.66 8.96 10.51
N GLY A 47 8.05 7.96 11.30
CA GLY A 47 8.35 8.12 12.73
C GLY A 47 9.45 9.14 13.00
N LEU A 48 10.51 9.15 12.20
CA LEU A 48 11.60 10.13 12.31
C LEU A 48 11.21 11.53 11.84
N SER A 49 10.43 11.63 10.77
CA SER A 49 10.13 12.91 10.10
C SER A 49 8.92 13.64 10.67
N PHE A 50 7.97 12.93 11.28
CA PHE A 50 6.68 13.51 11.70
C PHE A 50 6.85 14.64 12.72
N LEU A 51 7.64 14.43 13.78
CA LEU A 51 7.84 15.45 14.82
C LEU A 51 8.55 16.71 14.26
N PRO A 52 9.70 16.60 13.55
CA PRO A 52 10.32 17.75 12.90
C PRO A 52 9.37 18.51 11.95
N LEU A 53 8.60 17.79 11.12
CA LEU A 53 7.64 18.41 10.20
C LEU A 53 6.51 19.12 10.95
N SER A 54 5.97 18.48 11.99
CA SER A 54 4.92 19.04 12.85
C SER A 54 5.37 20.32 13.55
N LEU A 55 6.63 20.39 13.99
CA LEU A 55 7.19 21.60 14.58
C LEU A 55 7.37 22.72 13.54
N ALA A 56 7.77 22.40 12.32
CA ALA A 56 8.01 23.38 11.26
C ALA A 56 6.73 23.90 10.58
N LEU A 57 5.73 23.03 10.40
CA LEU A 57 4.54 23.30 9.58
C LEU A 57 3.24 23.30 10.39
N GLY A 58 3.25 22.88 11.65
CA GLY A 58 2.06 22.69 12.46
C GLY A 58 1.08 21.73 11.78
N SER A 59 -0.20 22.11 11.75
CA SER A 59 -1.29 21.32 11.15
C SER A 59 -1.12 21.09 9.64
N TYR A 60 -0.35 21.92 8.93
CA TYR A 60 -0.11 21.72 7.49
C TYR A 60 0.71 20.46 7.19
N THR A 61 1.36 19.85 8.19
CA THR A 61 2.03 18.55 8.07
C THR A 61 1.09 17.46 7.53
N PHE A 62 -0.20 17.51 7.88
CA PHE A 62 -1.19 16.56 7.38
C PHE A 62 -1.50 16.72 5.89
N VAL A 63 -1.24 17.89 5.28
CA VAL A 63 -1.41 18.10 3.84
C VAL A 63 -0.41 17.23 3.06
N ILE A 64 0.81 17.05 3.57
CA ILE A 64 1.82 16.17 2.96
C ILE A 64 1.27 14.74 2.88
N PHE A 65 0.73 14.22 3.98
CA PHE A 65 0.14 12.89 4.03
C PHE A 65 -1.13 12.78 3.16
N ALA A 66 -1.95 13.84 3.07
CA ALA A 66 -3.12 13.87 2.22
C ALA A 66 -2.75 13.80 0.72
N VAL A 67 -1.72 14.53 0.29
CA VAL A 67 -1.20 14.48 -1.08
C VAL A 67 -0.64 13.10 -1.40
N LEU A 68 0.18 12.53 -0.50
CA LEU A 68 0.68 11.16 -0.67
C LEU A 68 -0.45 10.14 -0.79
N GLN A 69 -1.49 10.28 0.04
CA GLN A 69 -2.66 9.40 -0.02
C GLN A 69 -3.40 9.52 -1.35
N LEU A 70 -3.56 10.73 -1.89
CA LEU A 70 -4.16 10.93 -3.20
C LEU A 70 -3.33 10.27 -4.32
N LEU A 71 -2.01 10.40 -4.27
CA LEU A 71 -1.12 9.73 -5.23
C LEU A 71 -1.25 8.20 -5.16
N PHE A 72 -1.35 7.63 -3.95
CA PHE A 72 -1.59 6.19 -3.79
C PHE A 72 -2.96 5.75 -4.34
N ILE A 73 -4.01 6.55 -4.14
CA ILE A 73 -5.33 6.27 -4.71
C ILE A 73 -5.26 6.24 -6.24
N ILE A 74 -4.58 7.22 -6.86
CA ILE A 74 -4.38 7.27 -8.32
C ILE A 74 -3.57 6.06 -8.78
N PHE A 75 -2.48 5.73 -8.09
CA PHE A 75 -1.66 4.58 -8.42
C PHE A 75 -2.47 3.27 -8.38
N ILE A 76 -3.24 3.05 -7.31
CA ILE A 76 -4.09 1.86 -7.18
C ILE A 76 -5.10 1.80 -8.33
N ALA A 77 -5.81 2.90 -8.59
CA ALA A 77 -6.81 2.97 -9.65
C ALA A 77 -6.24 2.70 -11.06
N CYS A 78 -4.99 3.10 -11.33
CA CYS A 78 -4.37 2.96 -12.64
C CYS A 78 -3.54 1.68 -12.83
N LYS A 79 -2.96 1.13 -11.75
CA LYS A 79 -1.92 0.09 -11.83
C LYS A 79 -2.23 -1.19 -11.08
N VAL A 80 -3.14 -1.18 -10.11
CA VAL A 80 -3.49 -2.38 -9.35
C VAL A 80 -4.74 -3.00 -9.98
N PRO A 81 -4.63 -4.19 -10.62
CA PRO A 81 -5.78 -4.86 -11.18
C PRO A 81 -6.67 -5.42 -10.05
N GLU A 82 -7.97 -5.51 -10.33
CA GLU A 82 -8.92 -6.15 -9.42
C GLU A 82 -8.63 -7.66 -9.34
N THR A 83 -8.31 -8.12 -8.14
CA THR A 83 -7.95 -9.52 -7.82
C THR A 83 -9.14 -10.32 -7.30
N LYS A 84 -10.23 -9.66 -6.88
CA LYS A 84 -11.40 -10.31 -6.30
C LYS A 84 -12.02 -11.34 -7.25
N ASN A 85 -12.26 -12.53 -6.72
CA ASN A 85 -12.85 -13.69 -7.43
C ASN A 85 -12.03 -14.18 -8.64
N LYS A 86 -10.72 -13.91 -8.69
CA LYS A 86 -9.82 -14.39 -9.74
C LYS A 86 -8.84 -15.42 -9.21
N THR A 87 -8.40 -16.34 -10.07
CA THR A 87 -7.31 -17.26 -9.74
C THR A 87 -5.96 -16.56 -9.82
N VAL A 88 -4.95 -17.12 -9.15
CA VAL A 88 -3.57 -16.60 -9.20
C VAL A 88 -3.03 -16.64 -10.64
N GLU A 89 -3.42 -17.62 -11.43
CA GLU A 89 -3.07 -17.76 -12.85
C GLU A 89 -3.67 -16.62 -13.69
N GLU A 90 -4.96 -16.30 -13.47
CA GLU A 90 -5.63 -15.17 -14.14
C GLU A 90 -4.97 -13.85 -13.76
N ILE A 91 -4.65 -13.66 -12.47
CA ILE A 91 -3.94 -12.46 -11.99
C ILE A 91 -2.57 -12.35 -12.66
N THR A 92 -1.80 -13.42 -12.68
CA THR A 92 -0.47 -13.44 -13.33
C THR A 92 -0.56 -13.14 -14.83
N ALA A 93 -1.60 -13.65 -15.52
CA ALA A 93 -1.85 -13.36 -16.92
C ALA A 93 -2.19 -11.89 -17.18
N MET A 94 -2.98 -11.25 -16.30
CA MET A 94 -3.27 -9.81 -16.38
C MET A 94 -2.00 -8.97 -16.29
N PHE A 95 -1.10 -9.28 -15.34
CA PHE A 95 0.18 -8.57 -15.23
C PHE A 95 1.08 -8.77 -16.45
N ARG A 96 1.03 -9.94 -17.08
CA ARG A 96 1.80 -10.23 -18.30
C ARG A 96 1.26 -9.52 -19.55
N GLN A 97 -0.04 -9.25 -19.63
CA GLN A 97 -0.65 -8.49 -20.74
C GLN A 97 -0.53 -6.97 -20.58
N GLN A 98 -0.32 -6.47 -19.36
CA GLN A 98 -0.13 -5.04 -19.08
C GLN A 98 1.34 -4.57 -19.17
N MET A 99 2.30 -5.48 -19.30
CA MET A 99 3.72 -5.20 -19.61
C MET A 99 3.99 -5.34 -21.10
#